data_AF-A0A6N7V2M0-F1
#
_entry.id   AF-A0A6N7V2M0-F1
#
_cell.length_a   1.000
_cell.length_b   1.000
_cell.length_c   1.000
_cell.angle_alpha   90.00
_cell.angle_beta   90.00
_cell.angle_gamma   90.00
#
_symmetry.space_group_name_H-M   'P 1'
#
loop_
_entity.id
_entity.type
_entity.pdbx_description
1 polymer ?
#
loop_
_entity_poly.entity_id
_entity_poly.type
_entity_poly.pdbx_seq_one_letter_code
_entity_poly.pdbx_strand_id
1 'polypeptide(L)'
;MAYENDTMAEAEKEPQTKYYTITNTQLTDVQVTKEWQGGATQPTEKVEAELYKSVGGGQPTLVKTEELTAAGGWKKVFADLPVTEEAGGQTKPIVYSVKEKE
;
A
#
# COMPACT_ATOMS: atom_id res chain seq x y z
N MET A 1 -66.40 -21.85 -31.44
CA MET A 1 -65.68 -20.56 -31.58
C MET A 1 -66.16 -19.69 -30.44
N ALA A 2 -65.37 -18.98 -29.65
CA ALA A 2 -63.94 -18.79 -29.43
C ALA A 2 -63.88 -17.95 -28.11
N TYR A 3 -62.81 -17.58 -27.42
CA TYR A 3 -61.37 -17.41 -27.64
C TYR A 3 -60.81 -17.37 -26.19
N GLU A 4 -59.75 -18.12 -25.90
CA GLU A 4 -59.01 -17.98 -24.65
C GLU A 4 -58.30 -16.62 -24.66
N ASN A 5 -58.67 -15.72 -23.76
CA ASN A 5 -57.84 -14.54 -23.47
C ASN A 5 -56.81 -14.94 -22.42
N ASP A 6 -55.80 -15.70 -22.85
CA ASP A 6 -54.57 -15.86 -22.08
C ASP A 6 -53.83 -14.52 -22.16
N THR A 7 -53.99 -13.72 -21.11
CA THR A 7 -53.37 -12.42 -20.97
C THR A 7 -51.92 -12.68 -20.60
N MET A 8 -51.06 -12.81 -21.61
CA MET A 8 -49.60 -12.80 -21.42
C MET A 8 -49.22 -11.44 -20.86
N ALA A 9 -49.02 -11.37 -19.55
CA ALA A 9 -48.42 -10.22 -18.89
C ALA A 9 -46.99 -10.09 -19.40
N GLU A 10 -46.78 -9.16 -20.33
CA GLU A 10 -45.47 -8.79 -20.83
C GLU A 10 -44.76 -8.05 -19.70
N ALA A 11 -43.92 -8.77 -18.96
CA ALA A 11 -43.14 -8.21 -17.86
C ALA A 11 -42.25 -7.09 -18.39
N GLU A 12 -42.58 -5.84 -18.04
CA GLU A 12 -41.71 -4.68 -18.28
C GLU A 12 -40.35 -4.95 -17.64
N LYS A 13 -39.32 -5.14 -18.48
CA LYS A 13 -37.93 -5.18 -18.02
C LYS A 13 -37.52 -3.77 -17.61
N GLU A 14 -37.47 -3.52 -16.31
CA GLU A 14 -36.85 -2.34 -15.71
C GLU A 14 -35.44 -2.08 -16.29
N PRO A 15 -35.10 -0.83 -16.65
CA PRO A 15 -33.77 -0.50 -17.16
C PRO A 15 -32.71 -0.80 -16.10
N GLN A 16 -31.80 -1.72 -16.41
CA GLN A 16 -30.66 -2.06 -15.55
C GLN A 16 -29.58 -0.98 -15.63
N THR A 17 -29.62 0.01 -14.74
CA THR A 17 -28.52 0.97 -14.58
C THR A 17 -27.31 0.31 -13.93
N LYS A 18 -26.17 0.32 -14.61
CA LYS A 18 -24.87 -0.09 -14.04
C LYS A 18 -24.19 1.12 -13.40
N TYR A 19 -23.73 0.94 -12.17
CA TYR A 19 -22.94 1.94 -11.44
C TYR A 19 -21.47 1.53 -11.44
N TYR A 20 -20.60 2.54 -11.47
CA TYR A 20 -19.15 2.38 -11.35
C TYR A 20 -18.66 3.29 -10.25
N THR A 21 -17.78 2.78 -9.40
CA THR A 21 -17.13 3.56 -8.34
C THR A 21 -15.71 3.86 -8.77
N ILE A 22 -15.34 5.14 -8.75
CA ILE A 22 -13.95 5.58 -8.89
C ILE A 22 -13.44 5.86 -7.48
N THR A 23 -12.38 5.16 -7.09
CA THR A 23 -11.70 5.39 -5.80
C THR A 23 -10.32 5.99 -6.04
N ASN A 24 -9.94 6.95 -5.18
CA ASN A 24 -8.58 7.49 -5.13
C ASN A 24 -7.88 6.96 -3.88
N THR A 25 -6.64 6.51 -4.04
CA THR A 25 -5.81 6.03 -2.93
C THR A 25 -4.63 6.97 -2.77
N GLN A 26 -4.45 7.49 -1.55
CA GLN A 26 -3.28 8.30 -1.24
C GLN A 26 -2.05 7.39 -1.03
N LEU A 27 -0.93 7.80 -1.63
CA LEU A 27 0.37 7.14 -1.51
C LEU A 27 1.39 8.11 -0.93
N THR A 28 2.48 7.57 -0.41
CA THR A 28 3.62 8.32 0.11
C THR A 28 4.94 7.64 -0.25
N ASP A 29 6.03 8.39 -0.19
CA ASP A 29 7.38 7.88 -0.33
C ASP A 29 8.14 8.01 1.00
N VAL A 30 9.03 7.07 1.28
CA VAL A 30 9.97 7.12 2.41
C VAL A 30 11.39 7.19 1.87
N GLN A 31 12.06 8.34 2.07
CA GLN A 31 13.45 8.55 1.69
C GLN A 31 14.38 8.21 2.84
N VAL A 32 15.41 7.41 2.56
CA VAL A 32 16.40 6.95 3.52
C VAL A 32 17.78 7.37 3.05
N THR A 33 18.55 7.98 3.95
CA THR A 33 19.97 8.30 3.75
C THR A 33 20.74 7.77 4.95
N LYS A 34 21.76 6.97 4.71
CA LYS A 34 22.68 6.51 5.76
C LYS A 34 23.83 7.49 5.87
N GLU A 35 23.98 8.07 7.06
CA GLU A 35 25.07 8.96 7.41
C GLU A 35 26.00 8.30 8.43
N TRP A 36 27.30 8.52 8.25
CA TRP A 36 28.35 8.00 9.13
C TRP A 36 28.88 9.16 9.98
N GLN A 37 28.67 9.11 11.29
CA GLN A 37 29.11 10.15 12.22
C GLN A 37 30.28 9.67 13.09
N GLY A 38 31.05 10.62 13.64
CA GLY A 38 32.10 10.31 14.64
C GLY A 38 33.30 9.52 14.13
N GLY A 39 33.59 9.54 12.83
CA GLY A 39 34.71 8.79 12.24
C GLY A 39 34.43 7.31 12.03
N ALA A 40 33.16 6.89 12.04
CA ALA A 40 32.76 5.53 11.72
C ALA A 40 33.28 5.10 10.34
N THR A 41 33.88 3.90 10.28
CA THR A 41 34.35 3.30 9.02
C THR A 41 33.17 2.88 8.17
N GLN A 42 33.11 3.37 6.93
CA GLN A 42 32.10 2.93 5.98
C GLN A 42 32.42 1.50 5.53
N PRO A 43 31.43 0.58 5.50
CA PRO A 43 31.62 -0.75 4.95
C PRO A 43 31.90 -0.65 3.46
N THR A 44 32.72 -1.58 2.95
CA THR A 44 33.11 -1.62 1.53
C THR A 44 32.03 -2.21 0.62
N GLU A 45 31.05 -2.91 1.18
CA GLU A 45 30.05 -3.65 0.41
C GLU A 45 28.68 -2.95 0.42
N LYS A 46 27.91 -3.14 1.50
CA LYS A 46 26.53 -2.68 1.61
C LYS A 46 26.10 -2.52 3.07
N VAL A 47 25.02 -1.76 3.25
CA VAL A 47 24.20 -1.70 4.47
C VAL A 47 22.80 -2.13 4.07
N GLU A 48 22.09 -2.88 4.90
CA GLU A 48 20.70 -3.28 4.64
C GLU A 48 19.76 -2.40 5.46
N ALA A 49 18.83 -1.72 4.79
CA ALA A 49 17.77 -0.92 5.40
C ALA A 49 16.45 -1.68 5.34
N GLU A 50 15.82 -1.86 6.49
CA GLU A 50 14.55 -2.54 6.68
C GLU A 50 13.42 -1.53 6.90
N LEU A 51 12.44 -1.53 6.01
CA LEU A 51 11.21 -0.76 6.14
C LEU A 51 10.18 -1.58 6.90
N TYR A 52 9.63 -0.99 7.96
CA TYR A 52 8.55 -1.55 8.76
C TYR A 52 7.29 -0.69 8.66
N LYS A 53 6.12 -1.33 8.71
CA LYS A 53 4.82 -0.65 8.83
C LYS A 53 4.11 -1.02 10.13
N SER A 54 3.50 -0.04 10.78
CA SER A 54 2.54 -0.22 11.88
C SER A 54 1.16 0.21 11.40
N VAL A 55 0.18 -0.68 11.52
CA VAL A 55 -1.21 -0.43 11.11
C VAL A 55 -2.05 -0.09 12.34
N GLY A 56 -2.61 1.12 12.39
CA GLY A 56 -3.46 1.57 13.50
C GLY A 56 -2.81 1.52 14.88
N GLY A 57 -1.49 1.75 14.95
CA GLY A 57 -0.72 1.67 16.20
C GLY A 57 -0.37 0.25 16.66
N GLY A 58 -0.60 -0.76 15.81
CA GLY A 58 -0.21 -2.14 16.08
C GLY A 58 1.30 -2.38 16.02
N GLN A 59 1.70 -3.63 16.24
CA GLN A 59 3.12 -4.01 16.19
C GLN A 59 3.71 -3.78 14.78
N PRO A 60 4.89 -3.16 14.66
CA PRO A 60 5.55 -3.01 13.38
C PRO A 60 5.84 -4.36 12.73
N THR A 61 5.55 -4.46 11.43
CA THR A 61 5.83 -5.64 10.60
C THR A 61 6.79 -5.26 9.48
N LEU A 62 7.75 -6.14 9.18
CA LEU A 62 8.71 -5.94 8.10
C LEU A 62 7.97 -5.92 6.76
N VAL A 63 8.21 -4.88 5.96
CA VAL A 63 7.65 -4.70 4.62
C VAL A 63 8.67 -5.08 3.57
N LYS A 64 9.88 -4.55 3.70
CA LYS A 64 10.93 -4.71 2.68
C LYS A 64 12.32 -4.50 3.29
N THR A 65 13.31 -5.20 2.77
CA THR A 65 14.73 -4.97 3.02
C THR A 65 15.39 -4.54 1.72
N GLU A 66 16.21 -3.48 1.77
CA GLU A 66 16.89 -2.92 0.60
C GLU A 66 18.34 -2.61 0.91
N GLU A 67 19.20 -2.81 -0.08
CA GLU A 67 20.63 -2.53 0.05
C GLU A 67 20.93 -1.06 -0.25
N LEU A 68 21.77 -0.48 0.59
CA LEU A 68 22.42 0.81 0.41
C LEU A 68 23.89 0.53 0.10
N THR A 69 24.39 1.11 -1.00
CA THR A 69 25.78 0.95 -1.43
C THR A 69 26.45 2.31 -1.62
N ALA A 70 27.78 2.33 -1.62
CA ALA A 70 28.55 3.53 -1.93
C ALA A 70 28.22 4.09 -3.33
N ALA A 71 28.04 3.22 -4.33
CA ALA A 71 27.67 3.62 -5.69
C ALA A 71 26.28 4.29 -5.76
N GLY A 72 25.35 3.85 -4.91
CA GLY A 72 24.03 4.47 -4.74
C GLY A 72 24.04 5.70 -3.82
N GLY A 73 25.21 6.16 -3.37
CA GLY A 73 25.35 7.28 -2.45
C GLY A 73 24.72 7.04 -1.08
N TRP A 74 24.59 5.77 -0.67
CA TRP A 74 23.96 5.36 0.59
C TRP A 74 22.51 5.86 0.76
N LYS A 75 21.77 5.96 -0.35
CA LYS A 75 20.39 6.45 -0.40
C LYS A 75 19.42 5.42 -0.95
N LYS A 76 18.19 5.44 -0.45
CA LYS A 76 17.05 4.68 -0.99
C LYS A 76 15.78 5.50 -0.91
N VAL A 77 14.88 5.28 -1.86
CA VAL A 77 13.49 5.71 -1.78
C VAL A 77 12.61 4.46 -1.84
N PHE A 78 11.76 4.30 -0.84
CA PHE A 78 10.64 3.36 -0.87
C PHE A 78 9.42 4.13 -1.39
N ALA A 79 9.11 3.96 -2.66
CA ALA A 79 8.05 4.71 -3.34
C ALA A 79 6.69 3.99 -3.26
N ASP A 80 5.62 4.75 -3.56
CA ASP A 80 4.27 4.24 -3.78
C ASP A 80 3.71 3.44 -2.58
N LEU A 81 4.03 3.88 -1.37
CA LEU A 81 3.61 3.23 -0.14
C LEU A 81 2.20 3.67 0.26
N PRO A 82 1.28 2.75 0.58
CA PRO A 82 -0.05 3.10 1.05
C PRO A 82 0.00 3.84 2.40
N VAL A 83 -0.83 4.85 2.58
CA VAL A 83 -0.94 5.56 3.87
C VAL A 83 -2.00 4.96 4.81
N THR A 84 -2.86 4.08 4.29
CA THR A 84 -3.91 3.40 5.04
C THR A 84 -4.08 1.94 4.60
N GLU A 85 -4.58 1.10 5.49
CA GLU A 85 -4.92 -0.30 5.22
C GLU A 85 -6.23 -0.68 5.93
N GLU A 86 -7.03 -1.54 5.29
CA GLU A 86 -8.24 -2.11 5.89
C GLU A 86 -7.88 -3.22 6.87
N ALA A 87 -8.21 -3.02 8.15
CA ALA A 87 -7.94 -4.02 9.18
C ALA A 87 -9.11 -4.08 10.17
N GLY A 88 -9.80 -5.22 10.21
CA GLY A 88 -10.99 -5.41 11.05
C GLY A 88 -12.22 -4.63 10.56
N GLY A 89 -12.36 -4.43 9.24
CA GLY A 89 -13.48 -3.70 8.65
C GLY A 89 -13.42 -2.18 8.84
N GLN A 90 -12.25 -1.66 9.19
CA GLN A 90 -12.00 -0.23 9.34
C GLN A 90 -10.72 0.15 8.59
N THR A 91 -10.75 1.30 7.92
CA THR A 91 -9.57 1.95 7.38
C THR A 91 -8.68 2.44 8.52
N LYS A 92 -7.45 1.93 8.61
CA LYS A 92 -6.48 2.32 9.65
C LYS A 92 -5.26 2.99 9.02
N PRO A 93 -4.69 4.03 9.67
CA PRO A 93 -3.48 4.68 9.17
C PRO A 93 -2.27 3.75 9.28
N ILE A 94 -1.33 3.91 8.35
CA ILE A 94 -0.03 3.27 8.36
C ILE A 94 1.02 4.27 8.83
N VAL A 95 1.86 3.84 9.78
CA VAL A 95 3.09 4.55 10.17
C VAL A 95 4.29 3.73 9.72
N TYR A 96 5.16 4.34 8.91
CA TYR A 96 6.40 3.73 8.47
C TYR A 96 7.55 4.06 9.41
N SER A 97 8.45 3.10 9.57
CA SER A 97 9.73 3.27 10.27
C SER A 97 10.81 2.50 9.53
N VAL A 98 12.05 2.95 9.64
CA VAL A 98 13.19 2.30 9.01
C VAL A 98 14.20 1.94 10.08
N LYS A 99 14.79 0.74 9.95
CA LYS A 99 15.90 0.29 10.78
C LYS A 99 17.04 -0.19 9.89
N GLU A 100 18.26 0.02 10.35
CA GLU A 100 19.39 -0.72 9.79
C GLU A 100 19.33 -2.15 10.30
N LYS A 101 19.59 -3.10 9.42
CA LYS A 101 19.70 -4.50 9.79
C LYS A 101 21.05 -4.73 10.49
N GLU A 102 20.99 -5.29 11.69
CA GLU A 102 22.18 -5.69 12.47
C GLU A 102 22.84 -6.96 11.94
#